data_AF-A0A2H0LHN7-F1
#
_entry.id   AF-A0A2H0LHN7-F1
#
_cell.length_a   1.000
_cell.length_b   1.000
_cell.length_c   1.000
_cell.angle_alpha   90.00
_cell.angle_beta   90.00
_cell.angle_gamma   90.00
#
_symmetry.space_group_name_H-M   'P 1'
#
loop_
_entity.id
_entity.type
_entity.pdbx_description
1 polymer ?
#
loop_
_entity_poly.entity_id
_entity_poly.type
_entity_poly.pdbx_seq_one_letter_code
_entity_poly.pdbx_strand_id
1 'polypeptide(L)'
;MTITDPLMLGTLAGLLWSLANVWGLARLSTVWLRDGASRTRTLLWFFIKFPCLYAVAIWLLLQPAVSPAGFGIGFTLVLIAAIVVAAVRSTATAHGQ
;
A
#
# COMPACT_ATOMS: atom_id res chain seq x y z
N MET A 1 -7.03 -1.61 -27.40
CA MET A 1 -6.58 -2.55 -26.35
C MET A 1 -7.64 -2.52 -25.26
N THR A 2 -8.56 -3.48 -25.27
CA THR A 2 -9.67 -3.56 -24.30
C THR A 2 -9.12 -3.98 -22.93
N ILE A 3 -9.57 -3.30 -21.87
CA ILE A 3 -9.20 -3.58 -20.47
C ILE A 3 -9.94 -4.84 -20.02
N THR A 4 -9.59 -5.99 -20.60
CA THR A 4 -10.19 -7.29 -20.28
C THR A 4 -9.15 -8.36 -19.99
N ASP A 5 -7.85 -8.04 -20.08
CA ASP A 5 -6.79 -8.97 -19.72
C ASP A 5 -6.75 -9.14 -18.18
N PRO A 6 -6.98 -10.36 -17.65
CA PRO A 6 -6.94 -10.61 -16.22
C PRO A 6 -5.60 -10.26 -15.57
N LEU A 7 -4.50 -10.33 -16.33
CA LEU A 7 -3.18 -9.93 -15.85
C LEU A 7 -3.08 -8.41 -15.66
N MET A 8 -3.59 -7.64 -16.62
CA MET A 8 -3.58 -6.18 -16.54
C MET A 8 -4.51 -5.67 -15.43
N LEU A 9 -5.71 -6.25 -15.31
CA LEU A 9 -6.65 -5.97 -14.22
C LEU A 9 -6.06 -6.35 -12.85
N GLY A 10 -5.42 -7.53 -12.77
CA GLY A 10 -4.67 -7.95 -11.59
C GLY A 10 -3.61 -6.94 -11.20
N THR A 11 -2.79 -6.52 -12.16
CA THR A 11 -1.70 -5.55 -11.94
C THR A 11 -2.25 -4.22 -11.43
N LEU A 12 -3.30 -3.69 -12.05
CA LEU A 12 -3.93 -2.44 -11.61
C LEU A 12 -4.53 -2.56 -10.20
N ALA A 13 -5.21 -3.67 -9.90
CA ALA A 13 -5.75 -3.95 -8.57
C ALA A 13 -4.64 -4.00 -7.51
N GLY A 14 -3.54 -4.71 -7.81
CA GLY A 14 -2.36 -4.79 -6.94
C GLY A 14 -1.69 -3.43 -6.72
N LEU A 15 -1.55 -2.63 -7.77
CA LEU A 15 -1.01 -1.25 -7.69
C LEU A 15 -1.87 -0.39 -6.76
N LEU A 16 -3.18 -0.31 -7.01
CA LEU A 16 -4.10 0.53 -6.22
C LEU A 16 -4.17 0.08 -4.76
N TRP A 17 -4.24 -1.24 -4.55
CA TRP A 17 -4.27 -1.82 -3.22
C TRP A 17 -2.97 -1.55 -2.44
N SER A 18 -1.81 -1.71 -3.08
CA SER A 18 -0.51 -1.45 -2.46
C SER A 18 -0.32 0.04 -2.15
N LEU A 19 -0.72 0.94 -3.06
CA LEU A 19 -0.73 2.39 -2.83
C LEU A 19 -1.58 2.76 -1.62
N ALA A 20 -2.77 2.19 -1.48
CA ALA A 20 -3.64 2.42 -0.33
C ALA A 20 -3.01 1.96 0.99
N ASN A 21 -2.28 0.83 0.97
CA ASN A 21 -1.52 0.32 2.11
C ASN A 21 -0.34 1.22 2.48
N VAL A 22 0.51 1.56 1.51
CA VAL A 22 1.67 2.42 1.74
C VAL A 22 1.23 3.80 2.23
N TRP A 23 0.18 4.38 1.65
CA TRP A 23 -0.39 5.64 2.12
C TRP A 23 -0.94 5.54 3.54
N GLY A 24 -1.65 4.44 3.84
CA GLY A 24 -2.15 4.16 5.19
C GLY A 24 -1.04 4.05 6.22
N LEU A 25 0.02 3.31 5.89
CA LEU A 25 1.19 3.13 6.75
C LEU A 25 1.94 4.45 6.94
N ALA A 26 2.18 5.21 5.87
CA ALA A 26 2.84 6.51 5.95
C ALA A 26 2.07 7.48 6.86
N ARG A 27 0.74 7.53 6.75
CA ARG A 27 -0.10 8.38 7.61
C ARG A 27 -0.13 7.88 9.06
N LEU A 28 -0.10 6.57 9.27
CA LEU A 28 0.00 5.99 10.61
C LEU A 28 1.34 6.37 11.26
N SER A 29 2.44 6.22 10.54
CA SER A 29 3.79 6.55 11.02
C SER A 29 3.91 8.03 11.38
N THR A 30 3.36 8.94 10.58
CA THR A 30 3.41 10.39 10.90
C THR A 30 2.59 10.75 12.13
N VAL A 31 1.43 10.12 12.34
CA VAL A 31 0.60 10.35 13.53
C VAL A 31 1.23 9.70 14.77
N TRP A 32 1.83 8.51 14.61
CA TRP A 32 2.46 7.78 15.71
C TRP A 32 3.70 8.50 16.26
N LEU A 33 4.47 9.15 15.38
CA LEU A 33 5.64 9.93 15.73
C LEU A 33 5.33 11.36 16.23
N ARG A 34 4.05 11.78 16.21
CA ARG A 34 3.65 13.12 16.65
C ARG A 34 3.33 13.13 18.15
N ASP A 35 4.02 13.99 18.89
CA ASP A 35 3.71 14.22 20.30
C ASP A 35 2.29 14.78 20.49
N GLY A 36 1.57 14.25 21.48
CA GLY A 36 0.19 14.64 21.81
C GLY A 36 -0.91 13.96 20.98
N ALA A 37 -0.59 13.05 20.06
CA ALA A 37 -1.60 12.30 19.32
C ALA A 37 -2.30 11.24 20.20
N SER A 38 -3.62 11.10 20.06
CA SER A 38 -4.40 10.07 20.76
C SER A 38 -4.06 8.68 20.20
N ARG A 39 -3.17 7.95 20.89
CA ARG A 39 -2.75 6.59 20.52
C ARG A 39 -3.94 5.64 20.32
N THR A 40 -4.95 5.73 21.18
CA THR A 40 -6.18 4.91 21.10
C THR A 40 -6.93 5.13 19.79
N ARG A 41 -7.09 6.39 19.35
CA ARG A 41 -7.77 6.71 18.09
C ARG A 41 -6.97 6.21 16.88
N THR A 42 -5.64 6.32 16.93
CA THR A 42 -4.74 5.80 15.89
C THR A 42 -4.82 4.28 15.78
N LEU A 43 -4.82 3.58 16.92
CA LEU A 43 -4.97 2.12 16.98
C LEU A 43 -6.35 1.68 16.49
N LEU A 44 -7.44 2.33 16.92
CA LEU A 44 -8.79 2.05 16.42
C LEU A 44 -8.88 2.19 14.90
N TRP A 45 -8.32 3.27 14.36
CA TRP A 45 -8.29 3.47 12.92
C TRP A 45 -7.48 2.38 12.20
N PHE A 46 -6.34 1.95 12.77
CA PHE A 46 -5.55 0.84 12.26
C PHE A 46 -6.35 -0.47 12.23
N PHE A 47 -6.99 -0.82 13.35
CA PHE A 47 -7.77 -2.04 13.50
C PHE A 47 -9.04 -2.08 12.66
N ILE A 48 -9.56 -0.93 12.22
CA ILE A 48 -10.69 -0.90 11.28
C ILE A 48 -10.17 -0.94 9.84
N LYS A 49 -9.20 -0.09 9.52
CA LYS A 49 -8.78 0.13 8.13
C LYS A 49 -8.04 -1.07 7.53
N PHE A 50 -7.10 -1.66 8.26
CA PHE A 50 -6.33 -2.77 7.71
C PHE A 50 -7.20 -3.99 7.42
N PRO A 51 -8.09 -4.45 8.33
CA PRO A 51 -9.02 -5.52 8.00
C PRO A 51 -9.90 -5.21 6.79
N CYS A 52 -10.40 -3.98 6.64
CA CYS A 52 -11.14 -3.59 5.44
C CYS A 52 -10.28 -3.69 4.17
N LEU A 53 -9.03 -3.23 4.20
CA LEU A 53 -8.13 -3.34 3.06
C LEU A 53 -7.83 -4.80 2.70
N TYR A 54 -7.60 -5.66 3.69
CA TYR A 54 -7.37 -7.10 3.44
C TYR A 54 -8.62 -7.81 2.94
N ALA A 55 -9.80 -7.47 3.47
CA ALA A 55 -11.07 -8.00 2.96
C ALA A 55 -11.28 -7.63 1.48
N VAL A 56 -10.96 -6.39 1.10
CA VAL A 56 -10.98 -5.95 -0.31
C VAL A 56 -9.97 -6.73 -1.15
N ALA A 57 -8.76 -6.98 -0.64
CA ALA A 57 -7.75 -7.77 -1.36
C ALA A 57 -8.23 -9.19 -1.63
N ILE A 58 -8.77 -9.85 -0.60
CA ILE A 58 -9.30 -11.21 -0.70
C ILE A 58 -10.46 -11.23 -1.69
N TRP A 59 -11.42 -10.30 -1.57
CA TRP A 59 -12.55 -10.22 -2.47
C TRP A 59 -12.12 -10.02 -3.93
N LEU A 60 -11.12 -9.17 -4.18
CA LEU A 60 -10.54 -8.95 -5.51
C LEU A 60 -9.87 -10.21 -6.05
N LEU A 61 -9.05 -10.90 -5.24
CA LEU A 61 -8.34 -12.12 -5.63
C LEU A 61 -9.27 -13.32 -5.85
N LEU A 62 -10.49 -13.29 -5.28
CA LEU A 62 -11.53 -14.28 -5.55
C LEU A 62 -12.27 -14.01 -6.87
N GLN A 63 -12.12 -12.83 -7.48
CA GLN A 63 -12.76 -12.55 -8.77
C GLN A 63 -12.01 -13.27 -9.90
N PRO A 64 -12.71 -14.01 -10.78
CA PRO A 64 -12.06 -14.75 -11.87
C PRO A 64 -11.40 -13.82 -12.91
N ALA A 65 -11.80 -12.55 -12.95
CA ALA A 65 -11.23 -11.53 -13.82
C ALA A 65 -9.90 -10.93 -13.30
N VAL A 66 -9.45 -11.30 -12.10
CA VAL A 66 -8.26 -10.73 -11.46
C VAL A 66 -7.21 -11.83 -11.34
N SER A 67 -6.13 -11.72 -12.10
CA SER A 67 -5.00 -12.65 -11.98
C SER A 67 -4.24 -12.43 -10.67
N PRO A 68 -4.05 -13.47 -9.83
CA PRO A 68 -3.22 -13.37 -8.63
C PRO A 68 -1.77 -12.99 -8.94
N ALA A 69 -1.22 -13.49 -10.06
CA ALA A 69 0.11 -13.15 -10.52
C ALA A 69 0.21 -11.66 -10.88
N GLY A 70 -0.78 -11.13 -11.62
CA GLY A 70 -0.88 -9.69 -11.91
C GLY A 70 -0.94 -8.86 -10.65
N PHE A 71 -1.78 -9.25 -9.69
CA PHE A 71 -1.89 -8.58 -8.40
C PHE A 71 -0.55 -8.53 -7.65
N GLY A 72 0.18 -9.64 -7.60
CA GLY A 72 1.52 -9.71 -7.02
C GLY A 72 2.54 -8.79 -7.69
N ILE A 73 2.49 -8.67 -9.03
CA ILE A 73 3.35 -7.74 -9.79
C ILE A 73 3.05 -6.30 -9.38
N GLY A 74 1.78 -5.89 -9.46
CA GLY A 74 1.37 -4.54 -9.09
C GLY A 74 1.74 -4.18 -7.65
N PHE A 75 1.53 -5.11 -6.72
CA PHE A 75 1.95 -4.93 -5.33
C PHE A 75 3.45 -4.70 -5.18
N THR A 76 4.26 -5.57 -5.79
CA THR A 76 5.72 -5.56 -5.70
C THR A 76 6.31 -4.28 -6.29
N LEU A 77 5.78 -3.80 -7.42
CA LEU A 77 6.23 -2.56 -8.05
C LEU A 77 6.10 -1.35 -7.13
N VAL A 78 4.95 -1.18 -6.48
CA VAL A 78 4.73 -0.08 -5.53
C VAL A 78 5.64 -0.22 -4.32
N LEU A 79 5.83 -1.44 -3.82
CA LEU A 79 6.70 -1.69 -2.67
C LEU A 79 8.16 -1.32 -2.98
N ILE A 80 8.68 -1.77 -4.12
CA ILE A 80 10.03 -1.41 -4.60
C ILE A 80 10.14 0.11 -4.75
N ALA A 81 9.18 0.75 -5.41
CA ALA A 81 9.18 2.20 -5.58
C ALA A 81 9.18 2.94 -4.25
N ALA A 82 8.38 2.50 -3.28
CA ALA A 82 8.33 3.10 -1.94
C ALA A 82 9.67 2.93 -1.20
N ILE A 83 10.30 1.76 -1.27
CA ILE A 83 11.61 1.49 -0.67
C ILE A 83 12.69 2.37 -1.31
N VAL A 84 12.74 2.45 -2.63
CA VAL A 84 13.71 3.28 -3.35
C VAL A 84 13.54 4.76 -2.98
N VAL A 85 12.31 5.26 -2.96
CA VAL A 85 12.03 6.65 -2.56
C VAL A 85 12.45 6.90 -1.12
N ALA A 86 12.19 5.98 -0.20
CA ALA A 86 12.63 6.10 1.19
C ALA A 86 14.16 6.11 1.30
N ALA A 87 14.84 5.18 0.63
CA ALA A 87 16.29 5.07 0.65
C ALA A 87 16.99 6.33 0.11
N VAL A 88 16.52 6.86 -1.02
CA VAL A 88 17.05 8.09 -1.63
C VAL A 88 16.86 9.31 -0.71
N ARG A 89 15.72 9.39 0.00
CA ARG A 89 15.50 10.47 0.97
C ARG A 89 16.44 10.37 2.16
N SER A 90 16.68 9.16 2.65
CA SER A 90 17.60 8.91 3.78
C SER A 90 19.06 9.26 3.45
N THR A 91 19.52 8.98 2.24
CA THR A 91 20.89 9.36 1.82
C THR A 91 21.05 10.85 1.65
N ALA A 92 20.02 11.55 1.12
CA ALA A 92 20.02 13.01 0.99
C ALA A 92 20.11 13.72 2.36
N THR A 93 19.40 13.22 3.38
CA THR A 93 19.50 13.76 4.74
C THR A 93 20.87 13.53 5.40
N ALA A 94 21.60 12.47 5.00
CA ALA A 94 22.91 12.15 5.55
C ALA A 94 24.08 12.95 4.94
N HIS A 95 23.92 13.47 3.71
CA HIS A 95 24.95 14.27 3.03
C HIS A 95 24.72 15.79 3.14
N GLY A 96 23.59 16.21 3.72
CA GLY A 96 23.28 17.61 4.02
C GLY A 96 23.62 18.04 5.45
N GLN A 97 24.28 17.16 6.22
CA GLN A 97 24.91 17.44 7.51
C GLN A 97 26.43 17.35 7.35
#